data_AF-A0A6N3X370-F1
#
_entry.id   AF-A0A6N3X370-F1
#
_cell.length_a   1.000
_cell.length_b   1.000
_cell.length_c   1.000
_cell.angle_alpha   90.00
_cell.angle_beta   90.00
_cell.angle_gamma   90.00
#
_symmetry.space_group_name_H-M   'P 1'
#
loop_
_entity.id
_entity.type
_entity.pdbx_description
1 polymer ?
#
loop_
_entity_poly.entity_id
_entity_poly.type
_entity_poly.pdbx_seq_one_letter_code
_entity_poly.pdbx_strand_id
1 'polypeptide(L)'
;DLRRVGRPRWGILTNGHCWRLYDGQARSVAQGFLDIQLLQALKQPDLLKRFVVFFRPQALRHSQHGSCWLRTTLTDNRRYQERIATAFKQQACHQVFPALATAVAQAAPTASEAVVREASLVLLYRLLFLLYGESRGLLNSGAAGRGNSLHELVNRVAKTRRRGAMAPGAQHHDWTTIAALCQDMAHRQPDLGRMGRHIFSSQRMPLLDTVACSDETVATVLMGLCFTRQGEPIDYADLAIDQLGALYEQLMAYKLKHDGDHITMESSRLSRKTASCYYTPRGLVDLILQETLAPLVRNRSAQQLLNLKICDPAMGTGNFLLGLLDHLSDAVFSATASNHTATISDDQTARNLVLQHCIYGVDKDPMAVDLARMALMLHGNSTDVGHLDHHLHCGNSLFGGWIEDAVKTICDPNGSTSLQKLLQSRRRASAAITRISTARLPSQANAQHWHALEKANAPLAALLSAIHGQHWLAPASTGDRGIVHDLWRGRWGNPVHVVTG
;
A
#
# COMPACT_ATOMS: atom_id res chain seq x y z
N ASP A 1 -6.85 15.05 -44.06
CA ASP A 1 -7.47 13.74 -44.34
C ASP A 1 -7.08 12.69 -43.27
N LEU A 2 -7.45 12.92 -42.00
CA LEU A 2 -7.11 12.06 -40.85
C LEU A 2 -7.95 10.77 -40.77
N ARG A 3 -8.88 10.57 -41.71
CA ARG A 3 -9.79 9.42 -41.74
C ARG A 3 -9.24 8.22 -42.53
N ARG A 4 -8.16 8.40 -43.31
CA ARG A 4 -7.51 7.35 -44.12
C ARG A 4 -6.26 6.74 -43.48
N VAL A 5 -5.72 7.36 -42.43
CA VAL A 5 -4.55 6.87 -41.70
C VAL A 5 -5.08 6.33 -40.37
N GLY A 6 -4.76 5.08 -40.02
CA GLY A 6 -5.07 4.54 -38.69
C GLY A 6 -4.60 5.51 -37.58
N ARG A 7 -5.23 5.45 -36.39
CA ARG A 7 -4.95 6.40 -35.29
C ARG A 7 -3.44 6.63 -35.15
N PRO A 8 -2.95 7.88 -35.34
CA PRO A 8 -1.53 8.15 -35.28
C PRO A 8 -1.02 7.85 -33.88
N ARG A 9 0.08 7.08 -33.79
CA ARG A 9 0.64 6.66 -32.50
C ARG A 9 1.28 7.81 -31.74
N TRP A 10 1.73 8.87 -32.41
CA TRP A 10 2.36 10.01 -31.75
C TRP A 10 1.61 11.29 -32.09
N GLY A 11 1.38 12.12 -31.09
CA GLY A 11 0.75 13.43 -31.25
C GLY A 11 1.55 14.51 -30.53
N ILE A 12 1.68 15.69 -31.13
CA ILE A 12 2.27 16.87 -30.49
C ILE A 12 1.16 17.90 -30.28
N LEU A 13 1.05 18.42 -29.06
CA LEU A 13 0.17 19.53 -28.71
C LEU A 13 1.03 20.67 -28.18
N THR A 14 0.82 21.89 -28.67
CA THR A 14 1.55 23.06 -28.20
C THR A 14 0.70 24.33 -28.28
N ASN A 15 0.90 25.23 -27.31
CA ASN A 15 0.41 26.60 -27.34
C ASN A 15 1.56 27.61 -27.57
N GLY A 16 2.70 27.14 -28.07
CA GLY A 16 3.93 27.92 -28.22
C GLY A 16 4.82 27.94 -26.97
N HIS A 17 4.22 27.97 -25.77
CA HIS A 17 4.95 27.99 -24.50
C HIS A 17 5.19 26.59 -23.92
N CYS A 18 4.17 25.74 -23.91
CA CYS A 18 4.22 24.37 -23.45
C CYS A 18 4.10 23.44 -24.66
N TRP A 19 5.04 22.50 -24.78
CA TRP A 19 5.04 21.47 -25.81
C TRP A 19 4.85 20.11 -25.16
N ARG A 20 3.84 19.36 -25.62
CA ARG A 20 3.53 18.03 -25.13
C ARG A 20 3.61 17.01 -26.24
N LEU A 21 4.33 15.91 -26.01
CA LEU A 21 4.42 14.75 -26.88
C LEU A 21 3.62 13.60 -26.26
N TYR A 22 2.56 13.15 -26.92
CA TYR A 22 1.68 12.07 -26.48
C TYR A 22 1.98 10.77 -27.23
N ASP A 23 2.01 9.64 -26.50
CA ASP A 23 1.91 8.29 -27.07
C ASP A 23 0.43 7.87 -27.10
N GLY A 24 -0.14 7.70 -28.29
CA GLY A 24 -1.51 7.22 -28.51
C GLY A 24 -1.73 5.76 -28.09
N GLN A 25 -0.68 5.04 -27.71
CA GLN A 25 -0.77 3.75 -27.02
C GLN A 25 -0.51 3.85 -25.51
N ALA A 26 -0.34 5.06 -24.96
CA ALA A 26 -0.27 5.22 -23.51
C ALA A 26 -1.58 4.83 -22.85
N ARG A 27 -1.47 4.22 -21.66
CA ARG A 27 -2.60 3.67 -20.91
C ARG A 27 -3.47 4.75 -20.25
N SER A 28 -2.84 5.87 -19.86
CA SER A 28 -3.51 7.06 -19.35
C SER A 28 -3.12 8.25 -20.22
N VAL A 29 -4.10 9.06 -20.62
CA VAL A 29 -3.85 10.31 -21.34
C VAL A 29 -3.17 11.34 -20.43
N ALA A 30 -3.32 11.20 -19.11
CA ALA A 30 -2.74 12.07 -18.10
C ALA A 30 -1.28 11.73 -17.73
N GLN A 31 -0.83 10.49 -17.97
CA GLN A 31 0.57 10.07 -17.70
C GLN A 31 1.34 9.73 -18.97
N GLY A 32 0.65 9.64 -20.11
CA GLY A 32 1.16 9.22 -21.40
C GLY A 32 1.86 10.29 -22.23
N PHE A 33 2.37 11.35 -21.60
CA PHE A 33 2.99 12.45 -22.30
C PHE A 33 4.30 12.92 -21.68
N LEU A 34 5.17 13.45 -22.53
CA LEU A 34 6.31 14.26 -22.14
C LEU A 34 5.95 15.73 -22.35
N ASP A 35 5.96 16.53 -21.29
CA ASP A 35 5.80 17.98 -21.39
C ASP A 35 7.13 18.72 -21.18
N ILE A 36 7.30 19.78 -21.95
CA ILE A 36 8.43 20.69 -21.82
C ILE A 36 7.91 22.13 -21.92
N GLN A 37 8.18 22.91 -20.88
CA GLN A 37 8.00 24.37 -20.88
C GLN A 37 9.17 25.01 -21.64
N LEU A 38 8.93 25.48 -22.86
CA LEU A 38 9.98 25.97 -23.75
C LEU A 38 10.72 27.17 -23.16
N LEU A 39 9.99 28.10 -22.51
CA LEU A 39 10.61 29.26 -21.86
C LEU A 39 11.54 28.87 -20.70
N GLN A 40 11.22 27.79 -19.98
CA GLN A 40 12.08 27.24 -18.94
C GLN A 40 13.28 26.51 -19.56
N ALA A 41 13.04 25.76 -20.63
CA ALA A 41 14.08 25.05 -21.36
C ALA A 41 15.14 25.99 -21.94
N LEU A 42 14.74 27.16 -22.48
CA LEU A 42 15.69 28.16 -22.97
C LEU A 42 16.66 28.68 -21.89
N LYS A 43 16.25 28.63 -20.62
CA LYS A 43 17.09 29.03 -19.47
C LYS A 43 17.93 27.88 -18.90
N GLN A 44 17.65 26.63 -19.30
CA GLN A 44 18.28 25.42 -18.74
C GLN A 44 18.83 24.53 -19.87
N PRO A 45 20.15 24.52 -20.10
CA PRO A 45 20.77 23.86 -21.26
C PRO A 45 20.36 22.39 -21.45
N ASP A 46 20.17 21.64 -20.36
CA ASP A 46 19.81 20.22 -20.44
C ASP A 46 18.35 20.00 -20.82
N LEU A 47 17.42 20.85 -20.36
CA LEU A 47 16.04 20.83 -20.82
C LEU A 47 15.92 21.24 -22.29
N LEU A 48 16.74 22.19 -22.74
CA LEU A 48 16.80 22.55 -24.17
C LEU A 48 17.29 21.39 -25.03
N LYS A 49 18.33 20.66 -24.59
CA LYS A 49 18.79 19.44 -25.29
C LYS A 49 17.69 18.39 -25.36
N ARG A 50 16.96 18.15 -24.26
CA ARG A 50 15.81 17.22 -24.24
C ARG A 50 14.77 17.67 -25.26
N PHE A 51 14.40 18.95 -25.28
CA PHE A 51 13.47 19.49 -26.26
C PHE A 51 13.91 19.18 -27.70
N VAL A 52 15.16 19.50 -28.05
CA VAL A 52 15.68 19.24 -29.40
C VAL A 52 15.69 17.74 -29.73
N VAL A 53 16.08 16.87 -28.80
CA VAL A 53 16.15 15.43 -29.03
C VAL A 53 14.78 14.80 -29.23
N PHE A 54 13.78 15.19 -28.44
CA PHE A 54 12.44 14.60 -28.48
C PHE A 54 11.54 15.19 -29.58
N PHE A 55 11.70 16.48 -29.93
CA PHE A 55 10.85 17.17 -30.90
C PHE A 55 11.48 17.32 -32.29
N ARG A 56 12.69 16.81 -32.53
CA ARG A 56 13.31 16.80 -33.88
C ARG A 56 12.61 15.83 -34.84
N PRO A 57 12.56 16.11 -36.15
CA PRO A 57 11.97 15.20 -37.14
C PRO A 57 12.54 13.77 -37.10
N GLN A 58 13.85 13.62 -36.83
CA GLN A 58 14.51 12.32 -36.75
C GLN A 58 13.96 11.44 -35.62
N ALA A 59 13.38 12.01 -34.56
CA ALA A 59 12.76 11.26 -33.48
C ALA A 59 11.51 10.49 -33.94
N LEU A 60 10.78 11.06 -34.91
CA LEU A 60 9.52 10.55 -35.46
C LEU A 60 9.69 9.75 -36.76
N ARG A 61 10.84 9.85 -37.44
CA ARG A 61 11.10 9.12 -38.68
C ARG A 61 11.12 7.60 -38.44
N HIS A 62 10.43 6.88 -39.30
CA HIS A 62 10.44 5.41 -39.31
C HIS A 62 11.72 4.89 -39.98
N SER A 63 12.32 3.85 -39.38
CA SER A 63 13.39 3.07 -39.99
C SER A 63 12.83 2.15 -41.09
N GLN A 64 13.71 1.47 -41.83
CA GLN A 64 13.33 0.48 -42.86
C GLN A 64 12.45 -0.66 -42.31
N HIS A 65 12.49 -0.92 -40.99
CA HIS A 65 11.65 -1.89 -40.29
C HIS A 65 10.36 -1.29 -39.68
N GLY A 66 10.01 -0.04 -40.03
CA GLY A 66 8.79 0.62 -39.56
C GLY A 66 8.82 1.12 -38.10
N SER A 67 9.94 1.02 -37.38
CA SER A 67 10.09 1.56 -36.00
C SER A 67 10.72 2.95 -36.01
N CYS A 68 10.24 3.88 -35.18
CA CYS A 68 10.90 5.18 -34.98
C CYS A 68 11.76 5.18 -33.71
N TRP A 69 12.66 6.16 -33.58
CA TRP A 69 13.55 6.30 -32.42
C TRP A 69 12.77 6.37 -31.11
N LEU A 70 11.70 7.20 -31.05
CA LEU A 70 10.85 7.30 -29.85
C LEU A 70 10.29 5.96 -29.39
N ARG A 71 9.88 5.09 -30.33
CA ARG A 71 9.35 3.76 -30.01
C ARG A 71 10.43 2.86 -29.43
N THR A 72 11.61 2.84 -30.04
CA THR A 72 12.75 2.05 -29.58
C THR A 72 13.17 2.51 -28.18
N THR A 73 13.36 3.82 -27.98
CA THR A 73 13.73 4.41 -26.70
C THR A 73 12.70 4.15 -25.59
N LEU A 74 11.39 4.25 -25.87
CA LEU A 74 10.37 3.88 -24.88
C LEU A 74 10.42 2.39 -24.52
N THR A 75 10.66 1.52 -25.50
CA THR A 75 10.73 0.07 -25.26
C THR A 75 11.97 -0.27 -24.42
N ASP A 76 13.10 0.36 -24.72
CA ASP A 76 14.34 0.19 -23.99
C ASP A 76 14.22 0.75 -22.56
N ASN A 77 13.54 1.88 -22.37
CA ASN A 77 13.25 2.41 -21.03
C ASN A 77 12.35 1.45 -20.24
N ARG A 78 11.27 0.91 -20.82
CA ARG A 78 10.43 -0.10 -20.13
C ARG A 78 11.24 -1.32 -19.70
N ARG A 79 12.08 -1.85 -20.58
CA ARG A 79 13.00 -2.97 -20.25
C ARG A 79 13.98 -2.61 -19.15
N TYR A 80 14.51 -1.39 -19.17
CA TYR A 80 15.38 -0.87 -18.13
C TYR A 80 14.65 -0.83 -16.78
N GLN A 81 13.45 -0.26 -16.72
CA GLN A 81 12.63 -0.20 -15.49
C GLN A 81 12.26 -1.59 -14.98
N GLU A 82 11.89 -2.54 -15.85
CA GLU A 82 11.63 -3.93 -15.47
C GLU A 82 12.86 -4.61 -14.87
N ARG A 83 14.04 -4.36 -15.44
CA ARG A 83 15.32 -4.87 -14.91
C ARG A 83 15.64 -4.27 -13.54
N ILE A 84 15.48 -2.96 -13.38
CA ILE A 84 15.69 -2.27 -12.10
C ILE A 84 14.72 -2.78 -11.04
N ALA A 85 13.43 -2.90 -11.36
CA ALA A 85 12.42 -3.43 -10.44
C ALA A 85 12.73 -4.89 -10.02
N THR A 86 13.22 -5.71 -10.95
CA THR A 86 13.63 -7.08 -10.65
C THR A 86 14.86 -7.12 -9.74
N ALA A 87 15.87 -6.31 -10.04
CA ALA A 87 17.08 -6.19 -9.22
C ALA A 87 16.75 -5.69 -7.81
N PHE A 88 15.91 -4.65 -7.69
CA PHE A 88 15.40 -4.12 -6.43
C PHE A 88 14.74 -5.23 -5.59
N LYS A 89 13.79 -5.99 -6.15
CA LYS A 89 13.11 -7.08 -5.41
C LYS A 89 14.09 -8.15 -4.93
N GLN A 90 14.99 -8.59 -5.80
CA GLN A 90 16.00 -9.59 -5.43
C GLN A 90 16.90 -9.08 -4.30
N GLN A 91 17.34 -7.82 -4.38
CA GLN A 91 18.22 -7.23 -3.37
C GLN A 91 17.49 -6.97 -2.05
N ALA A 92 16.25 -6.51 -2.11
CA ALA A 92 15.39 -6.32 -0.95
C ALA A 92 15.18 -7.65 -0.21
N CYS A 93 14.87 -8.74 -0.93
CA CYS A 93 14.66 -10.06 -0.33
C CYS A 93 15.97 -10.72 0.15
N HIS A 94 17.06 -10.67 -0.61
CA HIS A 94 18.26 -11.47 -0.32
C HIS A 94 19.34 -10.74 0.47
N GLN A 95 19.25 -9.42 0.63
CA GLN A 95 20.28 -8.63 1.30
C GLN A 95 19.67 -7.69 2.35
N VAL A 96 18.70 -6.86 1.95
CA VAL A 96 18.17 -5.80 2.83
C VAL A 96 17.35 -6.40 3.97
N PHE A 97 16.35 -7.23 3.65
CA PHE A 97 15.47 -7.81 4.65
C PHE A 97 16.22 -8.73 5.64
N PRO A 98 17.14 -9.61 5.21
CA PRO A 98 18.01 -10.35 6.12
C PRO A 98 18.84 -9.46 7.05
N ALA A 99 19.45 -8.38 6.52
CA ALA A 99 20.23 -7.46 7.35
C ALA A 99 19.36 -6.78 8.42
N LEU A 100 18.15 -6.36 8.06
CA LEU A 100 17.18 -5.80 9.01
C LEU A 100 16.70 -6.85 10.03
N ALA A 101 16.44 -8.08 9.60
CA ALA A 101 16.02 -9.18 10.49
C ALA A 101 17.09 -9.49 11.54
N THR A 102 18.33 -9.65 11.11
CA THR A 102 19.47 -9.90 11.99
C THR A 102 19.66 -8.76 12.99
N ALA A 103 19.64 -7.50 12.52
CA ALA A 103 19.81 -6.35 13.41
C ALA A 103 18.69 -6.20 14.44
N VAL A 104 17.43 -6.42 14.03
CA VAL A 104 16.28 -6.39 14.94
C VAL A 104 16.38 -7.51 15.99
N ALA A 105 16.76 -8.72 15.60
CA ALA A 105 16.90 -9.83 16.53
C ALA A 105 18.06 -9.67 17.52
N GLN A 106 19.19 -9.13 17.06
CA GLN A 106 20.32 -8.80 17.94
C GLN A 106 19.95 -7.72 18.95
N ALA A 107 19.17 -6.71 18.53
CA ALA A 107 18.68 -5.66 19.42
C ALA A 107 17.56 -6.13 20.37
N ALA A 108 16.87 -7.24 20.05
CA ALA A 108 15.77 -7.79 20.82
C ALA A 108 15.84 -9.33 20.94
N PRO A 109 16.82 -9.87 21.68
CA PRO A 109 17.09 -11.31 21.72
C PRO A 109 15.96 -12.14 22.34
N THR A 110 15.07 -11.51 23.12
CA THR A 110 13.92 -12.16 23.75
C THR A 110 12.67 -12.18 22.87
N ALA A 111 12.67 -11.47 21.74
CA ALA A 111 11.51 -11.41 20.85
C ALA A 111 11.37 -12.70 20.04
N SER A 112 10.13 -13.17 19.85
CA SER A 112 9.87 -14.33 18.99
C SER A 112 10.21 -14.03 17.52
N GLU A 113 10.59 -15.05 16.76
CA GLU A 113 10.88 -14.95 15.31
C GLU A 113 9.76 -14.27 14.51
N ALA A 114 8.50 -14.50 14.90
CA ALA A 114 7.34 -13.88 14.27
C ALA A 114 7.31 -12.35 14.48
N VAL A 115 7.62 -11.90 15.69
CA VAL A 115 7.67 -10.48 16.06
C VAL A 115 8.88 -9.80 15.41
N VAL A 116 10.05 -10.43 15.42
CA VAL A 116 11.25 -9.93 14.71
C VAL A 116 10.92 -9.73 13.23
N ARG A 117 10.35 -10.75 12.58
CA ARG A 117 9.95 -10.68 11.17
C ARG A 117 9.00 -9.53 10.90
N GLU A 118 7.98 -9.36 11.73
CA GLU A 118 7.01 -8.28 11.58
C GLU A 118 7.66 -6.91 11.78
N ALA A 119 8.53 -6.75 12.78
CA ALA A 119 9.27 -5.52 13.02
C ALA A 119 10.20 -5.16 11.86
N SER A 120 10.92 -6.13 11.30
CA SER A 120 11.78 -5.93 10.12
C SER A 120 10.98 -5.55 8.89
N LEU A 121 9.77 -6.09 8.71
CA LEU A 121 8.86 -5.69 7.63
C LEU A 121 8.40 -4.24 7.81
N VAL A 122 7.91 -3.89 9.00
CA VAL A 122 7.48 -2.52 9.32
C VAL A 122 8.63 -1.55 9.04
N LEU A 123 9.85 -1.87 9.49
CA LEU A 123 11.01 -1.03 9.28
C LEU A 123 11.38 -0.89 7.81
N LEU A 124 11.37 -1.99 7.04
CA LEU A 124 11.59 -1.95 5.59
C LEU A 124 10.57 -1.02 4.89
N TYR A 125 9.29 -1.13 5.22
CA TYR A 125 8.25 -0.31 4.59
C TYR A 125 8.27 1.15 5.03
N ARG A 126 8.69 1.45 6.27
CA ARG A 126 8.98 2.83 6.69
C ARG A 126 10.08 3.46 5.82
N LEU A 127 11.17 2.72 5.57
CA LEU A 127 12.26 3.19 4.73
C LEU A 127 11.80 3.38 3.27
N LEU A 128 11.06 2.42 2.72
CA LEU A 128 10.50 2.55 1.38
C LEU A 128 9.54 3.75 1.28
N PHE A 129 8.72 4.00 2.30
CA PHE A 129 7.84 5.16 2.33
C PHE A 129 8.60 6.46 2.27
N LEU A 130 9.66 6.58 3.08
CA LEU A 130 10.52 7.77 3.06
C LEU A 130 11.18 7.95 1.69
N LEU A 131 11.71 6.88 1.09
CA LEU A 131 12.33 6.92 -0.25
C LEU A 131 11.34 7.37 -1.33
N TYR A 132 10.16 6.74 -1.39
CA TYR A 132 9.11 7.12 -2.33
C TYR A 132 8.60 8.54 -2.10
N GLY A 133 8.38 8.91 -0.84
CA GLY A 133 7.86 10.21 -0.46
C GLY A 133 8.84 11.35 -0.79
N GLU A 134 10.14 11.16 -0.55
CA GLU A 134 11.16 12.14 -0.94
C GLU A 134 11.34 12.20 -2.46
N SER A 135 11.43 11.07 -3.16
CA SER A 135 11.59 11.04 -4.62
C SER A 135 10.42 11.67 -5.37
N ARG A 136 9.20 11.62 -4.82
CA ARG A 136 8.00 12.26 -5.41
C ARG A 136 7.77 13.69 -4.93
N GLY A 137 8.63 14.23 -4.06
CA GLY A 137 8.45 15.57 -3.49
C GLY A 137 7.26 15.70 -2.54
N LEU A 138 6.71 14.58 -2.05
CA LEU A 138 5.61 14.54 -1.08
C LEU A 138 6.08 14.89 0.33
N LEU A 139 7.34 14.57 0.63
CA LEU A 139 7.95 14.90 1.91
C LEU A 139 8.80 16.16 1.74
N ASN A 140 8.34 17.26 2.33
CA ASN A 140 9.10 18.52 2.37
C ASN A 140 10.36 18.34 3.22
N SER A 141 11.48 18.09 2.57
CA SER A 141 12.84 18.23 3.10
C SER A 141 13.16 19.71 3.31
N GLY A 142 12.60 20.36 4.35
CA GLY A 142 13.05 21.73 4.68
C GLY A 142 12.19 22.62 5.58
N ALA A 143 10.93 22.30 5.85
CA ALA A 143 10.06 23.23 6.59
C ALA A 143 10.34 23.33 8.11
N ALA A 144 11.18 22.45 8.68
CA ALA A 144 11.43 22.38 10.12
C ALA A 144 12.91 22.51 10.53
N GLY A 145 13.74 23.21 9.74
CA GLY A 145 15.05 23.73 10.20
C GLY A 145 16.12 22.73 10.66
N ARG A 146 15.86 21.42 10.61
CA ARG A 146 16.83 20.34 10.85
C ARG A 146 16.99 19.55 9.56
N GLY A 147 17.91 19.98 8.71
CA GLY A 147 18.22 19.38 7.41
C GLY A 147 18.84 17.99 7.54
N ASN A 148 18.00 16.97 7.66
CA ASN A 148 18.38 15.58 7.48
C ASN A 148 17.27 14.88 6.70
N SER A 149 17.42 14.82 5.37
CA SER A 149 16.63 13.92 4.52
C SER A 149 17.25 12.53 4.46
N LEU A 150 16.44 11.51 4.14
CA LEU A 150 16.95 10.18 3.85
C LEU A 150 17.88 10.22 2.63
N HIS A 151 17.58 11.05 1.64
CA HIS A 151 18.44 11.29 0.48
C HIS A 151 19.84 11.83 0.86
N GLU A 152 19.92 12.80 1.77
CA GLU A 152 21.21 13.30 2.29
C GLU A 152 21.97 12.23 3.06
N LEU A 153 21.26 11.41 3.85
CA LEU A 153 21.86 10.27 4.54
C LEU A 153 22.45 9.25 3.55
N VAL A 154 21.71 8.88 2.51
CA VAL A 154 22.18 7.99 1.44
C VAL A 154 23.44 8.56 0.78
N ASN A 155 23.45 9.85 0.46
CA ASN A 155 24.62 10.51 -0.15
C ASN A 155 25.84 10.51 0.78
N ARG A 156 25.64 10.71 2.08
CA ARG A 156 26.70 10.64 3.10
C ARG A 156 27.28 9.23 3.19
N VAL A 157 26.42 8.22 3.35
CA VAL A 157 26.79 6.80 3.41
C VAL A 157 27.54 6.37 2.14
N ALA A 158 27.05 6.74 0.96
CA ALA A 158 27.69 6.42 -0.30
C ALA A 158 29.10 7.03 -0.43
N LYS A 159 29.31 8.27 0.06
CA LYS A 159 30.62 8.92 0.09
C LYS A 159 31.58 8.23 1.08
N THR A 160 31.12 7.90 2.28
CA THR A 160 31.93 7.22 3.31
C THR A 160 32.38 5.84 2.83
N ARG A 161 31.47 5.07 2.21
CA ARG A 161 31.78 3.75 1.66
C ARG A 161 32.82 3.80 0.54
N ARG A 162 32.75 4.79 -0.36
CA ARG A 162 33.76 4.99 -1.43
C ARG A 162 35.15 5.31 -0.90
N ARG A 163 35.24 5.94 0.28
CA ARG A 163 36.52 6.31 0.92
C ARG A 163 37.13 5.17 1.74
N GLY A 164 36.44 4.03 1.89
CA GLY A 164 36.90 2.89 2.69
C GLY A 164 36.95 3.15 4.20
N ALA A 165 36.41 4.27 4.68
CA ALA A 165 36.54 4.76 6.05
C ALA A 165 35.29 4.45 6.89
N MET A 166 34.79 3.21 6.86
CA MET A 166 33.84 2.78 7.88
C MET A 166 34.62 2.26 9.07
N ALA A 167 34.59 2.99 10.20
CA ALA A 167 35.11 2.49 11.46
C ALA A 167 34.32 1.22 11.84
N PRO A 168 34.97 0.09 12.15
CA PRO A 168 34.26 -1.08 12.66
C PRO A 168 33.73 -0.79 14.07
N GLY A 169 32.41 -0.91 14.24
CA GLY A 169 31.79 -1.08 15.56
C GLY A 169 31.26 0.18 16.27
N ALA A 170 30.04 0.03 16.79
CA ALA A 170 29.38 0.81 17.85
C ALA A 170 29.03 2.29 17.60
N GLN A 171 29.00 2.76 16.36
CA GLN A 171 28.37 4.04 16.04
C GLN A 171 26.94 3.82 15.52
N HIS A 172 26.02 4.63 16.01
CA HIS A 172 24.58 4.61 15.69
C HIS A 172 24.13 5.96 15.10
N HIS A 173 25.04 6.75 14.54
CA HIS A 173 24.73 8.11 14.10
C HIS A 173 23.74 8.10 12.93
N ASP A 174 23.92 7.20 11.96
CA ASP A 174 23.05 7.08 10.81
C ASP A 174 21.68 6.51 11.23
N TRP A 175 21.66 5.60 12.21
CA TRP A 175 20.42 5.10 12.79
C TRP A 175 19.61 6.19 13.50
N THR A 176 20.25 7.06 14.30
CA THR A 176 19.54 8.17 14.97
C THR A 176 18.85 9.09 13.98
N THR A 177 19.42 9.27 12.79
CA THR A 177 18.79 10.05 11.73
C THR A 177 17.53 9.36 11.20
N ILE A 178 17.58 8.05 10.93
CA ILE A 178 16.42 7.25 10.50
C ILE A 178 15.32 7.25 11.58
N ALA A 179 15.69 7.08 12.84
CA ALA A 179 14.74 7.09 13.96
C ALA A 179 14.05 8.45 14.08
N ALA A 180 14.79 9.56 13.97
CA ALA A 180 14.23 10.91 13.99
C ALA A 180 13.27 11.15 12.82
N LEU A 181 13.61 10.69 11.61
CA LEU A 181 12.72 10.76 10.44
C LEU A 181 11.42 9.98 10.66
N CYS A 182 11.50 8.77 11.23
CA CYS A 182 10.32 7.97 11.53
C CYS A 182 9.43 8.63 12.59
N GLN A 183 10.02 9.25 13.62
CA GLN A 183 9.28 9.97 14.66
C GLN A 183 8.61 11.22 14.11
N ASP A 184 9.30 12.02 13.30
CA ASP A 184 8.72 13.20 12.63
C ASP A 184 7.53 12.80 11.74
N MET A 185 7.66 11.71 10.97
CA MET A 185 6.55 11.16 10.20
C MET A 185 5.37 10.73 11.07
N ALA A 186 5.64 10.09 12.22
CA ALA A 186 4.59 9.71 13.17
C ALA A 186 3.85 10.94 13.75
N HIS A 187 4.54 12.07 13.92
CA HIS A 187 3.94 13.33 14.39
C HIS A 187 3.18 14.10 13.31
N ARG A 188 3.60 14.02 12.04
CA ARG A 188 2.97 14.73 10.90
C ARG A 188 1.67 14.10 10.43
N GLN A 189 1.44 12.82 10.74
CA GLN A 189 0.17 12.17 10.43
C GLN A 189 -0.88 12.67 11.44
N PRO A 190 -2.02 13.23 10.99
CA PRO A 190 -3.03 13.73 11.91
C PRO A 190 -3.50 12.62 12.85
N ASP A 191 -3.71 12.96 14.12
CA ASP A 191 -4.39 12.12 15.14
C ASP A 191 -5.91 11.96 14.81
N LEU A 192 -6.24 11.71 13.54
CA LEU A 192 -7.59 11.48 13.05
C LEU A 192 -8.05 10.08 13.43
N GLY A 193 -8.36 9.90 14.71
CA GLY A 193 -9.65 9.34 15.09
C GLY A 193 -10.07 7.98 14.49
N ARG A 194 -9.17 7.05 14.20
CA ARG A 194 -9.33 5.60 14.42
C ARG A 194 -8.10 4.83 13.97
N MET A 195 -7.52 4.13 14.94
CA MET A 195 -6.51 3.09 14.81
C MET A 195 -5.07 3.63 14.76
N GLY A 196 -4.41 3.63 15.92
CA GLY A 196 -2.95 3.76 16.05
C GLY A 196 -2.21 2.57 15.44
N ARG A 197 -2.37 2.39 14.13
CA ARG A 197 -1.79 1.32 13.31
C ARG A 197 -1.15 1.86 12.03
N HIS A 198 -1.00 3.16 11.85
CA HIS A 198 -0.18 3.66 10.74
C HIS A 198 1.24 3.11 10.85
N ILE A 199 1.87 2.83 9.71
CA ILE A 199 3.18 2.14 9.66
C ILE A 199 4.25 2.80 10.54
N PHE A 200 4.18 4.12 10.76
CA PHE A 200 5.13 4.90 11.57
C PHE A 200 4.80 4.96 13.07
N SER A 201 3.59 4.56 13.48
CA SER A 201 3.19 4.66 14.89
C SER A 201 3.95 3.68 15.78
N SER A 202 4.34 4.13 16.97
CA SER A 202 4.90 3.27 18.03
C SER A 202 3.93 2.16 18.43
N GLN A 203 2.62 2.44 18.43
CA GLN A 203 1.59 1.44 18.74
C GLN A 203 1.57 0.28 17.73
N ARG A 204 1.89 0.53 16.45
CA ARG A 204 1.93 -0.52 15.42
C ARG A 204 3.05 -1.52 15.68
N MET A 205 4.22 -1.05 16.12
CA MET A 205 5.38 -1.88 16.39
C MET A 205 6.26 -1.28 17.49
N PRO A 206 5.92 -1.52 18.78
CA PRO A 206 6.66 -0.96 19.92
C PRO A 206 8.13 -1.39 19.96
N LEU A 207 8.43 -2.57 19.42
CA LEU A 207 9.79 -3.09 19.38
C LEU A 207 10.76 -2.15 18.65
N LEU A 208 10.30 -1.42 17.63
CA LEU A 208 11.16 -0.53 16.85
C LEU A 208 11.58 0.72 17.62
N ASP A 209 10.94 1.05 18.74
CA ASP A 209 11.35 2.18 19.58
C ASP A 209 12.59 1.85 20.43
N THR A 210 12.86 0.56 20.65
CA THR A 210 14.01 0.07 21.43
C THR A 210 15.15 -0.48 20.56
N VAL A 211 14.90 -0.72 19.28
CA VAL A 211 15.90 -1.25 18.35
C VAL A 211 16.91 -0.16 17.96
N ALA A 212 18.19 -0.51 17.98
CA ALA A 212 19.27 0.32 17.46
C ALA A 212 20.12 -0.48 16.45
N CYS A 213 20.11 -0.06 15.19
CA CYS A 213 20.95 -0.67 14.16
C CYS A 213 22.35 -0.05 14.17
N SER A 214 23.38 -0.84 13.87
CA SER A 214 24.73 -0.31 13.62
C SER A 214 24.77 0.50 12.32
N ASP A 215 25.68 1.47 12.23
CA ASP A 215 25.89 2.25 11.01
C ASP A 215 26.30 1.36 9.81
N GLU A 216 26.96 0.22 10.06
CA GLU A 216 27.23 -0.80 9.03
C GLU A 216 25.95 -1.45 8.49
N THR A 217 25.00 -1.77 9.38
CA THR A 217 23.70 -2.30 8.97
C THR A 217 22.94 -1.26 8.17
N VAL A 218 22.91 -0.01 8.66
CA VAL A 218 22.26 1.10 7.96
C VAL A 218 22.88 1.30 6.57
N ALA A 219 24.20 1.28 6.47
CA ALA A 219 24.89 1.39 5.19
C ALA A 219 24.55 0.24 4.24
N THR A 220 24.48 -0.99 4.76
CA THR A 220 24.10 -2.17 3.97
C THR A 220 22.67 -2.07 3.45
N VAL A 221 21.75 -1.61 4.30
CA VAL A 221 20.33 -1.44 3.97
C VAL A 221 20.13 -0.32 2.97
N LEU A 222 20.66 0.87 3.21
CA LEU A 222 20.47 2.03 2.34
C LEU A 222 21.14 1.84 0.98
N MET A 223 22.36 1.31 0.94
CA MET A 223 22.98 0.96 -0.35
C MET A 223 22.19 -0.15 -1.04
N GLY A 224 21.64 -1.07 -0.25
CA GLY A 224 20.75 -2.15 -0.67
C GLY A 224 19.43 -1.67 -1.30
N LEU A 225 18.91 -0.53 -0.88
CA LEU A 225 17.65 0.03 -1.36
C LEU A 225 17.83 1.09 -2.46
N CYS A 226 18.95 1.81 -2.47
CA CYS A 226 19.13 2.95 -3.36
C CYS A 226 20.00 2.66 -4.58
N PHE A 227 20.72 1.53 -4.61
CA PHE A 227 21.60 1.16 -5.72
C PHE A 227 21.46 -0.31 -6.07
N THR A 228 21.53 -0.67 -7.35
CA THR A 228 21.65 -2.07 -7.76
C THR A 228 23.03 -2.63 -7.42
N ARG A 229 23.19 -3.96 -7.47
CA ARG A 229 24.50 -4.61 -7.39
C ARG A 229 25.53 -4.09 -8.41
N GLN A 230 25.07 -3.55 -9.54
CA GLN A 230 25.92 -2.96 -10.58
C GLN A 230 26.26 -1.49 -10.28
N GLY A 231 25.80 -0.93 -9.16
CA GLY A 231 26.01 0.46 -8.76
C GLY A 231 25.08 1.45 -9.45
N GLU A 232 24.06 0.98 -10.17
CA GLU A 232 23.07 1.86 -10.81
C GLU A 232 22.11 2.40 -9.74
N PRO A 233 21.82 3.72 -9.70
CA PRO A 233 20.86 4.27 -8.76
C PRO A 233 19.44 3.76 -9.06
N ILE A 234 18.66 3.55 -8.00
CA ILE A 234 17.24 3.21 -8.09
C ILE A 234 16.44 4.48 -7.86
N ASP A 235 15.70 4.93 -8.88
CA ASP A 235 14.81 6.07 -8.78
C ASP A 235 13.39 5.63 -8.40
N TYR A 236 12.96 6.02 -7.19
CA TYR A 236 11.64 5.69 -6.67
C TYR A 236 10.51 6.55 -7.25
N ALA A 237 10.83 7.65 -7.96
CA ALA A 237 9.82 8.37 -8.74
C ALA A 237 9.34 7.52 -9.93
N ASP A 238 10.28 6.85 -10.60
CA ASP A 238 10.04 6.01 -11.77
C ASP A 238 9.65 4.56 -11.43
N LEU A 239 10.04 4.07 -10.23
CA LEU A 239 9.69 2.74 -9.79
C LEU A 239 8.18 2.63 -9.52
N ALA A 240 7.50 1.77 -10.26
CA ALA A 240 6.06 1.58 -10.11
C ALA A 240 5.70 1.14 -8.67
N ILE A 241 4.67 1.77 -8.09
CA ILE A 241 4.21 1.53 -6.71
C ILE A 241 3.68 0.10 -6.52
N ASP A 242 3.22 -0.54 -7.61
CA ASP A 242 2.82 -1.94 -7.62
C ASP A 242 3.96 -2.91 -7.20
N GLN A 243 5.22 -2.48 -7.29
CA GLN A 243 6.37 -3.25 -6.80
C GLN A 243 6.40 -3.39 -5.28
N LEU A 244 5.79 -2.47 -4.51
CA LEU A 244 5.67 -2.59 -3.05
C LEU A 244 4.81 -3.80 -2.67
N GLY A 245 3.67 -3.95 -3.34
CA GLY A 245 2.78 -5.10 -3.13
C GLY A 245 3.46 -6.41 -3.50
N ALA A 246 4.13 -6.44 -4.66
CA ALA A 246 4.87 -7.62 -5.10
C ALA A 246 6.03 -7.99 -4.15
N LEU A 247 6.73 -7.00 -3.58
CA LEU A 247 7.77 -7.22 -2.58
C LEU A 247 7.20 -7.83 -1.30
N TYR A 248 6.08 -7.29 -0.81
CA TYR A 248 5.42 -7.77 0.41
C TYR A 248 5.08 -9.26 0.33
N GLU A 249 4.49 -9.67 -0.77
CA GLU A 249 4.10 -11.07 -0.97
C GLU A 249 5.29 -12.02 -1.05
N GLN A 250 6.37 -11.59 -1.72
CA GLN A 250 7.59 -12.36 -1.74
C GLN A 250 8.13 -12.54 -0.32
N LEU A 251 8.15 -11.46 0.47
CA LEU A 251 8.61 -11.49 1.86
C LEU A 251 7.70 -12.34 2.77
N MET A 252 6.40 -12.42 2.51
CA MET A 252 5.47 -13.31 3.23
C MET A 252 5.79 -14.80 3.04
N ALA A 253 6.44 -15.18 1.93
CA ALA A 253 6.83 -16.57 1.69
C ALA A 253 8.01 -17.04 2.57
N TYR A 254 8.73 -16.11 3.20
CA TYR A 254 9.89 -16.41 4.03
C TYR A 254 9.49 -16.59 5.49
N LYS A 255 10.09 -17.58 6.13
CA LYS A 255 10.13 -17.73 7.58
C LYS A 255 11.53 -17.43 8.06
N LEU A 256 11.63 -16.71 9.17
CA LEU A 256 12.89 -16.55 9.89
C LEU A 256 13.11 -17.78 10.75
N LYS A 257 14.36 -18.24 10.83
CA LYS A 257 14.78 -19.32 11.69
C LYS A 257 16.09 -18.93 12.35
N HIS A 258 16.16 -19.07 13.67
CA HIS A 258 17.41 -18.89 14.39
C HIS A 258 18.36 -20.06 14.12
N ASP A 259 19.58 -19.73 13.70
CA ASP A 259 20.72 -20.64 13.57
C ASP A 259 21.90 -20.05 14.37
N GLY A 260 21.94 -20.36 15.67
CA GLY A 260 22.85 -19.69 16.61
C GLY A 260 22.57 -18.19 16.73
N ASP A 261 23.60 -17.36 16.53
CA ASP A 261 23.50 -15.88 16.52
C ASP A 261 23.04 -15.31 15.16
N HIS A 262 22.78 -16.17 14.18
CA HIS A 262 22.40 -15.77 12.83
C HIS A 262 20.94 -16.10 12.55
N ILE A 263 20.25 -15.16 11.90
CA ILE A 263 18.92 -15.42 11.35
C ILE A 263 19.07 -15.89 9.92
N THR A 264 18.60 -17.09 9.67
CA THR A 264 18.48 -17.64 8.32
C THR A 264 17.04 -17.47 7.83
N MET A 265 16.91 -17.26 6.53
CA MET A 265 15.60 -17.19 5.87
C MET A 265 15.33 -18.48 5.11
N GLU A 266 14.31 -19.21 5.52
CA GLU A 266 13.85 -20.38 4.78
C GLU A 266 12.63 -20.00 3.92
N SER A 267 12.77 -20.12 2.60
CA SER A 267 11.62 -20.00 1.69
C SER A 267 10.81 -21.28 1.77
N SER A 268 9.57 -21.21 2.24
CA SER A 268 8.69 -22.37 2.27
C SER A 268 7.65 -22.26 1.16
N ARG A 269 7.67 -23.19 0.20
CA ARG A 269 6.64 -23.27 -0.87
C ARG A 269 5.23 -23.49 -0.28
N LEU A 270 5.13 -24.08 0.92
CA LEU A 270 3.90 -24.28 1.66
C LEU A 270 3.39 -22.96 2.29
N SER A 271 4.29 -22.06 2.72
CA SER A 271 3.95 -20.75 3.29
C SER A 271 3.20 -19.85 2.31
N ARG A 272 3.47 -19.97 0.99
CA ARG A 272 2.71 -19.24 -0.05
C ARG A 272 1.23 -19.64 -0.09
N LYS A 273 0.93 -20.93 0.07
CA LYS A 273 -0.47 -21.42 0.11
C LYS A 273 -1.15 -21.06 1.44
N THR A 274 -0.41 -21.08 2.55
CA THR A 274 -0.95 -20.75 3.89
C THR A 274 -1.19 -19.25 4.07
N ALA A 275 -0.35 -18.39 3.48
CA ALA A 275 -0.51 -16.94 3.56
C ALA A 275 -1.69 -16.42 2.72
N SER A 276 -2.16 -17.18 1.72
CA SER A 276 -3.27 -16.80 0.82
C SER A 276 -3.13 -15.40 0.18
N CYS A 277 -1.92 -14.84 0.12
CA CYS A 277 -1.64 -13.58 -0.56
C CYS A 277 -1.21 -13.88 -2.00
N TYR A 278 -2.06 -13.58 -2.96
CA TYR A 278 -1.77 -13.73 -4.39
C TYR A 278 -1.81 -12.37 -5.09
N TYR A 279 -0.66 -11.96 -5.62
CA TYR A 279 -0.54 -10.76 -6.45
C TYR A 279 -1.34 -11.00 -7.71
N THR A 280 -2.34 -10.15 -7.94
CA THR A 280 -3.03 -10.14 -9.23
C THR A 280 -2.15 -9.38 -10.21
N PRO A 281 -1.62 -10.03 -11.27
CA PRO A 281 -0.76 -9.35 -12.23
C PRO A 281 -1.47 -8.15 -12.86
N ARG A 282 -0.73 -7.05 -13.06
CA ARG A 282 -1.31 -5.79 -13.55
C ARG A 282 -2.12 -5.93 -14.83
N GLY A 283 -1.68 -6.77 -15.77
CA GLY A 283 -2.44 -7.02 -17.01
C GLY A 283 -3.83 -7.64 -16.77
N LEU A 284 -3.99 -8.45 -15.71
CA LEU A 284 -5.28 -9.02 -15.33
C LEU A 284 -6.14 -7.99 -14.60
N VAL A 285 -5.54 -7.18 -13.72
CA VAL A 285 -6.22 -6.05 -13.06
C VAL A 285 -6.80 -5.09 -14.10
N ASP A 286 -5.97 -4.66 -15.07
CA ASP A 286 -6.37 -3.75 -16.14
C ASP A 286 -7.56 -4.31 -16.94
N LEU A 287 -7.51 -5.60 -17.30
CA LEU A 287 -8.59 -6.27 -18.04
C LEU A 287 -9.90 -6.27 -17.24
N ILE A 288 -9.85 -6.68 -15.97
CA ILE A 288 -11.04 -6.74 -15.11
C ILE A 288 -11.64 -5.34 -14.95
N LEU A 289 -10.82 -4.33 -14.69
CA LEU A 289 -11.27 -2.95 -14.55
C LEU A 289 -11.85 -2.41 -15.85
N GLN A 290 -11.25 -2.70 -17.00
CA GLN A 290 -11.79 -2.30 -18.30
C GLN A 290 -13.18 -2.89 -18.53
N GLU A 291 -13.35 -4.20 -18.34
CA GLU A 291 -14.63 -4.87 -18.58
C GLU A 291 -15.71 -4.48 -17.56
N THR A 292 -15.33 -4.18 -16.31
CA THR A 292 -16.28 -3.84 -15.24
C THR A 292 -16.60 -2.34 -15.15
N LEU A 293 -15.62 -1.45 -15.36
CA LEU A 293 -15.82 0.00 -15.27
C LEU A 293 -16.33 0.63 -16.56
N ALA A 294 -15.93 0.13 -17.74
CA ALA A 294 -16.37 0.71 -19.00
C ALA A 294 -17.90 0.90 -19.11
N PRO A 295 -18.76 -0.07 -18.73
CA PRO A 295 -20.21 0.14 -18.77
C PRO A 295 -20.69 1.16 -17.73
N LEU A 296 -19.99 1.30 -16.59
CA LEU A 296 -20.34 2.25 -15.54
C LEU A 296 -19.92 3.69 -15.88
N VAL A 297 -18.89 3.85 -16.71
CA VAL A 297 -18.33 5.17 -17.05
C VAL A 297 -19.05 5.82 -18.24
N ARG A 298 -19.56 5.02 -19.19
CA ARG A 298 -20.16 5.54 -20.43
C ARG A 298 -21.32 6.51 -20.13
N ASN A 299 -21.29 7.66 -20.82
CA ASN A 299 -22.32 8.70 -20.80
C ASN A 299 -22.64 9.26 -19.40
N ARG A 300 -21.71 9.18 -18.44
CA ARG A 300 -21.86 9.78 -17.12
C ARG A 300 -21.07 11.08 -16.99
N SER A 301 -21.64 12.04 -16.26
CA SER A 301 -20.94 13.26 -15.89
C SER A 301 -19.89 12.99 -14.80
N ALA A 302 -18.89 13.87 -14.67
CA ALA A 302 -17.88 13.79 -13.61
C ALA A 302 -18.51 13.64 -12.20
N GLN A 303 -19.59 14.37 -11.91
CA GLN A 303 -20.29 14.27 -10.63
C GLN A 303 -20.99 12.93 -10.41
N GLN A 304 -21.56 12.34 -11.46
CA GLN A 304 -22.13 10.99 -11.39
C GLN A 304 -21.07 9.92 -11.19
N LEU A 305 -19.88 10.10 -11.78
CA LEU A 305 -18.73 9.21 -11.58
C LEU A 305 -18.21 9.29 -10.14
N LEU A 306 -18.09 10.50 -9.57
CA LEU A 306 -17.63 10.70 -8.19
C LEU A 306 -18.61 10.17 -7.12
N ASN A 307 -19.86 9.89 -7.50
CA ASN A 307 -20.84 9.24 -6.63
C ASN A 307 -20.75 7.71 -6.61
N LEU A 308 -19.92 7.09 -7.46
CA LEU A 308 -19.71 5.66 -7.43
C LEU A 308 -19.03 5.24 -6.12
N LYS A 309 -19.44 4.08 -5.58
CA LYS A 309 -18.84 3.47 -4.39
C LYS A 309 -18.37 2.07 -4.78
N ILE A 310 -17.07 1.88 -4.92
CA ILE A 310 -16.48 0.64 -5.42
C ILE A 310 -15.62 0.04 -4.30
N CYS A 311 -15.90 -1.21 -3.95
CA CYS A 311 -15.27 -1.92 -2.85
C CYS A 311 -14.49 -3.14 -3.34
N ASP A 312 -13.24 -3.27 -2.90
CA ASP A 312 -12.49 -4.52 -2.96
C ASP A 312 -12.52 -5.22 -1.58
N PRO A 313 -13.29 -6.31 -1.41
CA PRO A 313 -13.46 -6.98 -0.12
C PRO A 313 -12.26 -7.87 0.25
N ALA A 314 -11.24 -8.00 -0.58
CA ALA A 314 -10.02 -8.72 -0.27
C ALA A 314 -8.83 -8.00 -0.91
N MET A 315 -8.68 -6.72 -0.56
CA MET A 315 -7.85 -5.79 -1.32
C MET A 315 -6.35 -6.09 -1.30
N GLY A 316 -5.89 -6.90 -0.34
CA GLY A 316 -4.47 -7.14 -0.11
C GLY A 316 -3.72 -5.82 0.02
N THR A 317 -2.62 -5.68 -0.73
CA THR A 317 -1.80 -4.46 -0.78
C THR A 317 -2.39 -3.37 -1.70
N GLY A 318 -3.62 -3.54 -2.19
CA GLY A 318 -4.37 -2.52 -2.91
C GLY A 318 -4.13 -2.46 -4.42
N ASN A 319 -3.60 -3.50 -5.05
CA ASN A 319 -3.25 -3.44 -6.49
C ASN A 319 -4.46 -3.14 -7.40
N PHE A 320 -5.63 -3.73 -7.11
CA PHE A 320 -6.88 -3.38 -7.80
C PHE A 320 -7.30 -1.94 -7.54
N LEU A 321 -7.14 -1.45 -6.31
CA LEU A 321 -7.50 -0.08 -5.93
C LEU A 321 -6.60 0.95 -6.63
N LEU A 322 -5.30 0.65 -6.82
CA LEU A 322 -4.38 1.47 -7.60
C LEU A 322 -4.82 1.57 -9.06
N GLY A 323 -5.15 0.43 -9.69
CA GLY A 323 -5.69 0.42 -11.05
C GLY A 323 -7.02 1.15 -11.16
N LEU A 324 -7.91 0.97 -10.17
CA LEU A 324 -9.20 1.66 -10.10
C LEU A 324 -9.01 3.18 -10.03
N LEU A 325 -8.05 3.65 -9.24
CA LEU A 325 -7.69 5.06 -9.15
C LEU A 325 -7.29 5.60 -10.54
N ASP A 326 -6.42 4.90 -11.26
CA ASP A 326 -6.01 5.30 -12.62
C ASP A 326 -7.22 5.38 -13.57
N HIS A 327 -7.97 4.29 -13.69
CA HIS A 327 -9.08 4.20 -14.63
C HIS A 327 -10.21 5.19 -14.35
N LEU A 328 -10.58 5.37 -13.07
CA LEU A 328 -11.69 6.24 -12.71
C LEU A 328 -11.30 7.72 -12.74
N SER A 329 -10.04 8.06 -12.44
CA SER A 329 -9.55 9.44 -12.55
C SER A 329 -9.48 9.89 -14.01
N ASP A 330 -8.97 9.03 -14.90
CA ASP A 330 -8.95 9.27 -16.36
C ASP A 330 -10.39 9.47 -16.89
N ALA A 331 -11.34 8.67 -16.41
CA ALA A 331 -12.76 8.80 -16.76
C ALA A 331 -13.37 10.12 -16.26
N VAL A 332 -13.14 10.48 -14.99
CA VAL A 332 -13.60 11.74 -14.40
C VAL A 332 -13.03 12.93 -15.17
N PHE A 333 -11.72 12.92 -15.42
CA PHE A 333 -11.03 13.98 -16.17
C PHE A 333 -11.60 14.12 -17.59
N SER A 334 -11.79 13.01 -18.30
CA SER A 334 -12.35 13.00 -19.66
C SER A 334 -13.80 13.51 -19.72
N ALA A 335 -14.63 13.14 -18.73
CA ALA A 335 -16.01 13.60 -18.62
C ALA A 335 -16.09 15.11 -18.30
N THR A 336 -15.09 15.65 -17.59
CA THR A 336 -15.00 17.08 -17.26
C THR A 336 -14.69 17.92 -18.50
N ALA A 337 -13.75 17.47 -19.34
CA ALA A 337 -13.39 18.17 -20.58
C ALA A 337 -14.56 18.28 -21.58
N SER A 338 -15.56 17.40 -21.48
CA SER A 338 -16.74 17.38 -22.35
C SER A 338 -17.83 18.37 -21.88
N ASN A 339 -17.78 18.83 -20.63
CA ASN A 339 -18.71 19.81 -20.05
C ASN A 339 -17.96 21.12 -19.78
N HIS A 340 -18.18 22.14 -20.62
CA HIS A 340 -17.54 23.47 -20.54
C HIS A 340 -17.79 24.27 -19.24
N THR A 341 -18.40 23.68 -18.22
CA THR A 341 -18.85 24.32 -16.98
C THR A 341 -18.20 23.76 -15.71
N ALA A 342 -17.28 22.80 -15.79
CA ALA A 342 -16.77 22.08 -14.61
C ALA A 342 -15.37 22.52 -14.13
N THR A 343 -15.20 22.53 -12.80
CA THR A 343 -14.15 23.19 -11.99
C THR A 343 -12.89 22.35 -11.73
N ILE A 344 -12.77 21.14 -12.30
CA ILE A 344 -11.59 20.28 -12.06
C ILE A 344 -10.46 20.77 -12.96
N SER A 345 -9.48 21.45 -12.36
CA SER A 345 -8.40 22.15 -13.07
C SER A 345 -7.32 21.23 -13.65
N ASP A 346 -7.10 20.07 -13.03
CA ASP A 346 -6.01 19.15 -13.37
C ASP A 346 -6.32 17.69 -12.97
N ASP A 347 -5.52 16.77 -13.51
CA ASP A 347 -5.57 15.32 -13.24
C ASP A 347 -5.38 15.00 -11.75
N GLN A 348 -4.50 15.75 -11.09
CA GLN A 348 -4.20 15.57 -9.68
C GLN A 348 -5.45 15.79 -8.81
N THR A 349 -6.25 16.79 -9.15
CA THR A 349 -7.54 17.07 -8.51
C THR A 349 -8.53 15.94 -8.76
N ALA A 350 -8.61 15.41 -9.99
CA ALA A 350 -9.47 14.27 -10.30
C ALA A 350 -9.09 13.03 -9.47
N ARG A 351 -7.80 12.72 -9.36
CA ARG A 351 -7.27 11.62 -8.53
C ARG A 351 -7.62 11.78 -7.06
N ASN A 352 -7.41 12.97 -6.51
CA ASN A 352 -7.73 13.26 -5.13
C ASN A 352 -9.24 13.09 -4.85
N LEU A 353 -10.11 13.58 -5.74
CA LEU A 353 -11.56 13.41 -5.61
C LEU A 353 -11.99 11.93 -5.70
N VAL A 354 -11.39 11.16 -6.60
CA VAL A 354 -11.64 9.72 -6.72
C VAL A 354 -11.23 8.98 -5.45
N LEU A 355 -10.05 9.26 -4.89
CA LEU A 355 -9.60 8.71 -3.61
C LEU A 355 -10.56 9.04 -2.47
N GLN A 356 -11.01 10.30 -2.40
CA GLN A 356 -11.89 10.81 -1.35
C GLN A 356 -13.32 10.26 -1.40
N HIS A 357 -13.79 9.80 -2.56
CA HIS A 357 -15.21 9.48 -2.74
C HIS A 357 -15.50 8.08 -3.26
N CYS A 358 -14.60 7.43 -3.99
CA CYS A 358 -14.97 6.26 -4.79
C CYS A 358 -14.37 4.93 -4.32
N ILE A 359 -13.21 4.98 -3.68
CA ILE A 359 -12.37 3.80 -3.42
C ILE A 359 -12.60 3.30 -2.00
N TYR A 360 -13.00 2.04 -1.87
CA TYR A 360 -13.21 1.34 -0.60
C TYR A 360 -12.54 -0.03 -0.63
N GLY A 361 -12.10 -0.53 0.53
CA GLY A 361 -11.50 -1.86 0.59
C GLY A 361 -11.43 -2.45 1.98
N VAL A 362 -11.37 -3.77 2.04
CA VAL A 362 -11.24 -4.53 3.28
C VAL A 362 -10.20 -5.63 3.10
N ASP A 363 -9.34 -5.82 4.11
CA ASP A 363 -8.43 -6.96 4.16
C ASP A 363 -8.25 -7.45 5.60
N LYS A 364 -8.02 -8.76 5.77
CA LYS A 364 -7.84 -9.37 7.09
C LYS A 364 -6.46 -9.06 7.67
N ASP A 365 -5.44 -8.88 6.83
CA ASP A 365 -4.08 -8.61 7.28
C ASP A 365 -3.89 -7.10 7.54
N PRO A 366 -3.63 -6.68 8.80
CA PRO A 366 -3.38 -5.28 9.11
C PRO A 366 -2.24 -4.66 8.29
N MET A 367 -1.18 -5.41 8.02
CA MET A 367 -0.04 -4.94 7.23
C MET A 367 -0.46 -4.68 5.78
N ALA A 368 -1.24 -5.58 5.17
CA ALA A 368 -1.72 -5.39 3.80
C ALA A 368 -2.55 -4.10 3.67
N VAL A 369 -3.43 -3.83 4.65
CA VAL A 369 -4.20 -2.58 4.71
C VAL A 369 -3.31 -1.35 4.83
N ASP A 370 -2.30 -1.39 5.71
CA ASP A 370 -1.38 -0.27 5.89
C ASP A 370 -0.57 0.02 4.61
N LEU A 371 -0.15 -1.04 3.91
CA LEU A 371 0.53 -0.94 2.62
C LEU A 371 -0.39 -0.43 1.52
N ALA A 372 -1.66 -0.85 1.48
CA ALA A 372 -2.64 -0.34 0.54
C ALA A 372 -2.87 1.16 0.73
N ARG A 373 -2.99 1.64 1.98
CA ARG A 373 -3.10 3.08 2.28
C ARG A 373 -1.86 3.83 1.78
N MET A 374 -0.67 3.37 2.14
CA MET A 374 0.59 3.95 1.70
C MET A 374 0.68 4.01 0.17
N ALA A 375 0.38 2.91 -0.51
CA ALA A 375 0.45 2.83 -1.95
C ALA A 375 -0.51 3.82 -2.61
N LEU A 376 -1.76 3.90 -2.14
CA LEU A 376 -2.76 4.85 -2.64
C LEU A 376 -2.38 6.31 -2.35
N MET A 377 -1.81 6.61 -1.18
CA MET A 377 -1.29 7.94 -0.88
C MET A 377 -0.18 8.35 -1.84
N LEU A 378 0.82 7.48 -2.03
CA LEU A 378 1.95 7.73 -2.92
C LEU A 378 1.52 7.82 -4.39
N HIS A 379 0.56 6.99 -4.79
CA HIS A 379 0.07 6.91 -6.17
C HIS A 379 -0.85 8.07 -6.51
N GLY A 380 -1.71 8.45 -5.58
CA GLY A 380 -2.57 9.61 -5.69
C GLY A 380 -1.87 10.92 -5.36
N ASN A 381 -0.60 10.93 -4.95
CA ASN A 381 0.17 12.13 -4.60
C ASN A 381 -0.60 13.07 -3.63
N SER A 382 -1.38 12.49 -2.71
CA SER A 382 -2.20 13.21 -1.73
C SER A 382 -1.48 13.24 -0.38
N THR A 383 -1.39 14.43 0.21
CA THR A 383 -0.87 14.62 1.57
C THR A 383 -1.93 14.41 2.65
N ASP A 384 -3.21 14.38 2.29
CA ASP A 384 -4.32 14.17 3.22
C ASP A 384 -4.76 12.70 3.23
N VAL A 385 -4.57 12.07 4.39
CA VAL A 385 -4.78 10.63 4.64
C VAL A 385 -6.13 10.32 5.29
N GLY A 386 -6.81 11.32 5.85
CA GLY A 386 -7.94 11.09 6.75
C GLY A 386 -9.12 10.34 6.11
N HIS A 387 -9.27 10.47 4.79
CA HIS A 387 -10.32 9.78 4.04
C HIS A 387 -10.05 8.28 3.87
N LEU A 388 -8.78 7.87 3.66
CA LEU A 388 -8.43 6.48 3.45
C LEU A 388 -8.63 5.62 4.70
N ASP A 389 -8.55 6.22 5.90
CA ASP A 389 -8.82 5.53 7.17
C ASP A 389 -10.29 5.11 7.32
N HIS A 390 -11.20 5.84 6.67
CA HIS A 390 -12.64 5.54 6.63
C HIS A 390 -13.02 4.61 5.48
N HIS A 391 -12.13 4.44 4.51
CA HIS A 391 -12.40 3.71 3.28
C HIS A 391 -11.75 2.33 3.27
N LEU A 392 -10.58 2.21 3.90
CA LEU A 392 -9.78 0.98 3.95
C LEU A 392 -9.76 0.42 5.37
N HIS A 393 -10.39 -0.74 5.54
CA HIS A 393 -10.57 -1.35 6.86
C HIS A 393 -9.83 -2.68 7.00
N CYS A 394 -9.21 -2.85 8.17
CA CYS A 394 -8.74 -4.16 8.59
C CYS A 394 -9.88 -4.95 9.20
N GLY A 395 -10.23 -6.07 8.58
CA GLY A 395 -11.36 -6.90 8.95
C GLY A 395 -11.48 -8.11 8.05
N ASN A 396 -12.23 -9.11 8.48
CA ASN A 396 -12.49 -10.26 7.63
C ASN A 396 -13.86 -10.11 6.96
N SER A 397 -13.82 -9.93 5.65
CA SER A 397 -14.98 -9.66 4.78
C SER A 397 -15.97 -10.82 4.69
N LEU A 398 -15.57 -12.04 5.07
CA LEU A 398 -16.49 -13.18 5.17
C LEU A 398 -17.42 -13.06 6.39
N PHE A 399 -17.02 -12.31 7.43
CA PHE A 399 -17.81 -12.12 8.65
C PHE A 399 -18.82 -10.97 8.55
N GLY A 400 -19.37 -10.75 7.35
CA GLY A 400 -20.46 -9.83 7.07
C GLY A 400 -21.86 -10.38 7.38
N GLY A 401 -21.98 -11.48 8.13
CA GLY A 401 -23.27 -12.08 8.49
C GLY A 401 -24.16 -11.10 9.25
N TRP A 402 -25.42 -11.01 8.85
CA TRP A 402 -26.37 -10.15 9.53
C TRP A 402 -26.66 -10.73 10.92
N ILE A 403 -26.72 -9.86 11.93
CA ILE A 403 -27.09 -10.25 13.30
C ILE A 403 -28.40 -11.05 13.31
N GLU A 404 -29.30 -10.72 12.41
CA GLU A 404 -30.57 -11.42 12.23
C GLU A 404 -30.38 -12.89 11.88
N ASP A 405 -29.42 -13.22 11.03
CA ASP A 405 -29.13 -14.61 10.64
C ASP A 405 -28.55 -15.40 11.83
N ALA A 406 -27.70 -14.76 12.63
CA ALA A 406 -27.18 -15.36 13.86
C ALA A 406 -28.28 -15.62 14.89
N VAL A 407 -29.24 -14.68 15.04
CA VAL A 407 -30.40 -14.86 15.91
C VAL A 407 -31.30 -15.99 15.41
N LYS A 408 -31.54 -16.09 14.10
CA LYS A 408 -32.32 -17.18 13.50
C LYS A 408 -31.67 -18.56 13.66
N THR A 409 -30.34 -18.60 13.64
CA THR A 409 -29.58 -19.86 13.79
C THR A 409 -29.66 -20.38 15.23
N ILE A 410 -29.71 -19.48 16.21
CA ILE A 410 -29.83 -19.84 17.63
C ILE A 410 -31.31 -20.08 17.96
N CYS A 411 -31.69 -21.36 18.01
CA CYS A 411 -33.07 -21.77 18.33
C CYS A 411 -33.35 -21.82 19.84
N ASP A 412 -32.34 -21.61 20.69
CA ASP A 412 -32.46 -21.65 22.15
C ASP A 412 -32.71 -20.24 22.75
N PRO A 413 -33.80 -20.03 23.53
CA PRO A 413 -34.14 -18.72 24.10
C PRO A 413 -33.07 -18.13 25.02
N ASN A 414 -32.38 -18.98 25.78
CA ASN A 414 -31.29 -18.54 26.66
C ASN A 414 -30.06 -18.13 25.83
N GLY A 415 -29.78 -18.85 24.74
CA GLY A 415 -28.78 -18.50 23.74
C GLY A 415 -29.08 -17.17 23.05
N SER A 416 -30.32 -16.94 22.60
CA SER A 416 -30.72 -15.67 21.99
C SER A 416 -30.55 -14.50 22.96
N THR A 417 -30.90 -14.70 24.23
CA THR A 417 -30.74 -13.70 25.30
C THR A 417 -29.25 -13.40 25.56
N SER A 418 -28.40 -14.44 25.62
CA SER A 418 -26.94 -14.28 25.77
C SER A 418 -26.32 -13.56 24.57
N LEU A 419 -26.73 -13.90 23.34
CA LEU A 419 -26.30 -13.19 22.13
C LEU A 419 -26.73 -11.71 22.18
N GLN A 420 -27.97 -11.40 22.57
CA GLN A 420 -28.44 -10.03 22.71
C GLN A 420 -27.63 -9.24 23.75
N LYS A 421 -27.26 -9.86 24.88
CA LYS A 421 -26.35 -9.25 25.87
C LYS A 421 -24.96 -8.97 25.29
N LEU A 422 -24.38 -9.91 24.54
CA LEU A 422 -23.10 -9.71 23.85
C LEU A 422 -23.16 -8.55 22.84
N LEU A 423 -24.24 -8.49 22.04
CA LEU A 423 -24.47 -7.42 21.08
C LEU A 423 -24.68 -6.05 21.75
N GLN A 424 -25.42 -6.02 22.85
CA GLN A 424 -25.64 -4.80 23.62
C GLN A 424 -24.34 -4.32 24.28
N SER A 425 -23.52 -5.24 24.78
CA SER A 425 -22.17 -4.95 25.29
C SER A 425 -21.31 -4.32 24.20
N ARG A 426 -21.30 -4.89 22.98
CA ARG A 426 -20.61 -4.31 21.81
C ARG A 426 -21.13 -2.92 21.45
N ARG A 427 -22.45 -2.70 21.42
CA ARG A 427 -23.04 -1.37 21.13
C ARG A 427 -22.64 -0.34 22.17
N ARG A 428 -22.68 -0.71 23.46
CA ARG A 428 -22.25 0.16 24.58
C ARG A 428 -20.77 0.47 24.49
N ALA A 429 -19.94 -0.53 24.22
CA ALA A 429 -18.51 -0.34 24.06
C ALA A 429 -18.18 0.54 22.85
N SER A 430 -18.85 0.33 21.72
CA SER A 430 -18.74 1.18 20.53
C SER A 430 -19.18 2.62 20.82
N ALA A 431 -20.27 2.83 21.56
CA ALA A 431 -20.75 4.17 21.92
C ALA A 431 -19.83 4.86 22.96
N ALA A 432 -19.28 4.10 23.91
CA ALA A 432 -18.27 4.59 24.85
C ALA A 432 -16.99 5.02 24.11
N ILE A 433 -16.56 4.25 23.11
CA ILE A 433 -15.45 4.60 22.22
C ILE A 433 -15.73 5.91 21.47
N THR A 434 -16.94 6.09 20.91
CA THR A 434 -17.31 7.32 20.21
C THR A 434 -17.26 8.55 21.14
N ARG A 435 -17.57 8.38 22.43
CA ARG A 435 -17.48 9.45 23.44
C ARG A 435 -16.05 9.72 23.92
N ILE A 436 -15.21 8.69 24.00
CA ILE A 436 -13.78 8.84 24.35
C ILE A 436 -13.03 9.49 23.17
N SER A 437 -13.38 9.16 21.92
CA SER A 437 -12.75 9.78 20.73
C SER A 437 -13.05 11.27 20.58
N THR A 438 -14.13 11.79 21.18
CA THR A 438 -14.41 13.23 21.21
C THR A 438 -13.61 13.98 22.28
N ALA A 439 -13.04 13.28 23.26
CA ALA A 439 -12.17 13.86 24.27
C ALA A 439 -10.70 13.60 23.87
N ARG A 440 -9.98 14.65 23.45
CA ARG A 440 -8.53 14.59 23.18
C ARG A 440 -7.79 14.18 24.47
N LEU A 441 -7.58 12.89 24.69
CA LEU A 441 -6.73 12.37 25.76
C LEU A 441 -5.61 11.50 25.14
N PRO A 442 -4.33 11.83 25.37
CA PRO A 442 -3.20 11.07 24.85
C PRO A 442 -2.84 9.87 25.74
N SER A 443 -2.08 8.95 25.14
CA SER A 443 -1.17 7.94 25.72
C SER A 443 -1.73 6.82 26.64
N GLN A 444 -1.37 5.57 26.30
CA GLN A 444 -1.59 4.31 27.03
C GLN A 444 -3.03 3.84 27.32
N ALA A 445 -3.93 4.69 27.81
CA ALA A 445 -5.29 4.30 28.13
C ALA A 445 -6.01 3.75 26.90
N ASN A 446 -5.82 4.34 25.72
CA ASN A 446 -6.47 3.88 24.49
C ASN A 446 -6.07 2.46 24.08
N ALA A 447 -4.78 2.07 24.20
CA ALA A 447 -4.33 0.73 23.83
C ALA A 447 -4.92 -0.36 24.76
N GLN A 448 -4.96 -0.08 26.07
CA GLN A 448 -5.62 -0.96 27.04
C GLN A 448 -7.13 -1.06 26.79
N HIS A 449 -7.80 0.05 26.45
CA HIS A 449 -9.21 0.05 26.10
C HIS A 449 -9.50 -0.75 24.81
N TRP A 450 -8.63 -0.69 23.80
CA TRP A 450 -8.79 -1.49 22.58
C TRP A 450 -8.50 -2.97 22.80
N HIS A 451 -7.48 -3.32 23.59
CA HIS A 451 -7.25 -4.71 23.97
C HIS A 451 -8.39 -5.26 24.83
N ALA A 452 -8.94 -4.44 25.73
CA ALA A 452 -10.16 -4.75 26.47
C ALA A 452 -11.36 -4.93 25.54
N LEU A 453 -11.47 -4.14 24.46
CA LEU A 453 -12.52 -4.28 23.45
C LEU A 453 -12.38 -5.56 22.64
N GLU A 454 -11.17 -5.89 22.20
CA GLU A 454 -10.87 -7.11 21.46
C GLU A 454 -11.17 -8.34 22.32
N LYS A 455 -10.76 -8.30 23.60
CA LYS A 455 -11.11 -9.30 24.61
C LYS A 455 -12.62 -9.37 24.86
N ALA A 456 -13.32 -8.24 24.91
CA ALA A 456 -14.78 -8.19 25.08
C ALA A 456 -15.54 -8.69 23.84
N ASN A 457 -14.96 -8.55 22.65
CA ASN A 457 -15.54 -9.00 21.39
C ASN A 457 -15.19 -10.45 21.06
N ALA A 458 -14.16 -11.04 21.67
CA ALA A 458 -13.72 -12.40 21.41
C ALA A 458 -14.85 -13.45 21.51
N PRO A 459 -15.75 -13.41 22.52
CA PRO A 459 -16.88 -14.35 22.60
C PRO A 459 -17.84 -14.21 21.41
N LEU A 460 -18.17 -12.97 21.02
CA LEU A 460 -19.05 -12.73 19.87
C LEU A 460 -18.38 -13.18 18.55
N ALA A 461 -17.08 -12.96 18.40
CA ALA A 461 -16.32 -13.40 17.24
C ALA A 461 -16.25 -14.94 17.14
N ALA A 462 -16.02 -15.63 18.26
CA ALA A 462 -16.05 -17.09 18.34
C ALA A 462 -17.43 -17.64 17.96
N LEU A 463 -18.50 -17.04 18.50
CA LEU A 463 -19.88 -17.42 18.20
C LEU A 463 -20.20 -17.30 16.71
N LEU A 464 -19.91 -16.13 16.12
CA LEU A 464 -20.13 -15.90 14.69
C LEU A 464 -19.28 -16.84 13.82
N SER A 465 -18.07 -17.18 14.26
CA SER A 465 -17.20 -18.15 13.59
C SER A 465 -17.78 -19.55 13.58
N ALA A 466 -18.39 -20.01 14.68
CA ALA A 466 -19.04 -21.32 14.72
C ALA A 466 -20.28 -21.38 13.83
N ILE A 467 -21.11 -20.33 13.83
CA ILE A 467 -22.29 -20.22 12.95
C ILE A 467 -21.85 -20.24 11.48
N HIS A 468 -20.78 -19.53 11.13
CA HIS A 468 -20.25 -19.59 9.76
C HIS A 468 -19.67 -20.97 9.43
N GLY A 469 -18.94 -21.58 10.35
CA GLY A 469 -18.47 -22.97 10.21
C GLY A 469 -19.62 -23.91 9.87
N GLN A 470 -20.76 -23.80 10.55
CA GLN A 470 -21.97 -24.55 10.21
C GLN A 470 -22.46 -24.30 8.78
N HIS A 471 -22.61 -23.04 8.37
CA HIS A 471 -23.09 -22.71 7.02
C HIS A 471 -22.16 -23.31 5.94
N TRP A 472 -20.86 -23.35 6.20
CA TRP A 472 -19.86 -23.93 5.31
C TRP A 472 -19.80 -25.45 5.37
N LEU A 473 -20.25 -26.07 6.46
CA LEU A 473 -20.42 -27.52 6.61
C LEU A 473 -21.69 -28.06 5.97
N ALA A 474 -22.51 -27.21 5.33
CA ALA A 474 -23.66 -27.65 4.53
C ALA A 474 -23.35 -28.74 3.47
N PRO A 475 -22.13 -28.85 2.89
CA PRO A 475 -21.73 -29.97 2.03
C PRO A 475 -21.26 -31.23 2.78
N ALA A 476 -21.13 -31.23 4.11
CA ALA A 476 -20.57 -32.34 4.90
C ALA A 476 -21.53 -33.55 5.02
N SER A 477 -21.03 -34.66 5.57
CA SER A 477 -21.80 -35.90 5.77
C SER A 477 -23.03 -35.69 6.66
N THR A 478 -24.07 -36.51 6.51
CA THR A 478 -25.33 -36.40 7.27
C THR A 478 -25.13 -36.49 8.79
N GLY A 479 -24.11 -37.23 9.24
CA GLY A 479 -23.75 -37.36 10.65
C GLY A 479 -23.24 -36.04 11.25
N ASP A 480 -22.34 -35.35 10.55
CA ASP A 480 -21.75 -34.09 11.01
C ASP A 480 -22.81 -32.97 11.11
N ARG A 481 -23.76 -32.96 10.17
CA ARG A 481 -24.88 -32.00 10.18
C ARG A 481 -25.79 -32.19 11.39
N GLY A 482 -26.05 -33.44 11.80
CA GLY A 482 -26.88 -33.75 12.97
C GLY A 482 -26.26 -33.22 14.26
N ILE A 483 -24.95 -33.40 14.42
CA ILE A 483 -24.22 -32.92 15.60
C ILE A 483 -24.28 -31.40 15.69
N VAL A 484 -24.00 -30.69 14.59
CA VAL A 484 -24.04 -29.22 14.60
C VAL A 484 -25.47 -28.68 14.79
N HIS A 485 -26.48 -29.36 14.23
CA HIS A 485 -27.87 -28.99 14.46
C HIS A 485 -28.26 -29.11 15.94
N ASP A 486 -27.83 -30.18 16.60
CA ASP A 486 -28.12 -30.41 18.01
C ASP A 486 -27.45 -29.37 18.93
N LEU A 487 -26.31 -28.81 18.50
CA LEU A 487 -25.61 -27.75 19.23
C LEU A 487 -26.50 -26.51 19.33
N TRP A 488 -26.97 -26.02 18.18
CA TRP A 488 -27.78 -24.80 18.12
C TRP A 488 -29.20 -24.97 18.66
N ARG A 489 -29.69 -26.22 18.78
CA ARG A 489 -30.92 -26.57 19.51
C ARG A 489 -30.71 -26.61 21.03
N GLY A 490 -29.49 -26.44 21.52
CA GLY A 490 -29.19 -26.44 22.95
C GLY A 490 -29.12 -27.82 23.58
N ARG A 491 -28.89 -28.89 22.80
CA ARG A 491 -28.80 -30.27 23.32
C ARG A 491 -27.71 -30.43 24.38
N TRP A 492 -26.63 -29.65 24.29
CA TRP A 492 -25.50 -29.66 25.22
C TRP A 492 -25.45 -28.41 26.11
N GLY A 493 -26.60 -27.76 26.33
CA GLY A 493 -26.70 -26.51 27.08
C GLY A 493 -26.76 -25.28 26.18
N ASN A 494 -26.63 -24.09 26.76
CA ASN A 494 -26.75 -22.84 26.02
C ASN A 494 -25.70 -22.80 24.88
N PRO A 495 -26.13 -22.73 23.60
CA PRO A 495 -25.22 -22.81 22.46
C PRO A 495 -24.16 -21.70 22.45
N VAL A 496 -24.51 -20.52 22.97
CA VAL A 496 -23.56 -19.41 23.08
C VAL A 496 -22.44 -19.77 24.05
N HIS A 497 -22.77 -20.30 25.23
CA HIS A 497 -21.74 -20.66 26.23
C HIS A 497 -20.85 -21.78 25.73
N VAL A 498 -21.43 -22.83 25.12
CA VAL A 498 -20.67 -23.97 24.59
C VAL A 498 -19.63 -23.53 23.55
N VAL A 499 -19.98 -22.57 22.69
CA VAL A 499 -19.07 -22.07 21.65
C VAL A 499 -18.03 -21.10 22.20
N THR A 500 -18.39 -20.31 23.21
CA THR A 500 -17.49 -19.27 23.74
C THR A 500 -16.52 -19.77 24.81
N GLY A 501 -16.71 -20.99 25.33
CA GLY A 501 -15.95 -21.55 26.44
C GLY A 501 -16.56 -21.17 27.77
#